data_AF-A0A0F4GMJ8-F1
#
_entry.id   AF-A0A0F4GMJ8-F1
#
_cell.length_a   1.000
_cell.length_b   1.000
_cell.length_c   1.000
_cell.angle_alpha   90.00
_cell.angle_beta   90.00
_cell.angle_gamma   90.00
#
_symmetry.space_group_name_H-M   'P 1'
#
loop_
_entity.id
_entity.type
_entity.pdbx_description
1 polymer ?
#
loop_
_entity_poly.entity_id
_entity_poly.type
_entity_poly.pdbx_seq_one_letter_code
_entity_poly.pdbx_strand_id
1 'polypeptide(L)'
;MSTIDLQAVHDFLVEVAYKAGETIRSATPAVTGHGTKKNSADLVTETDQAVEKMVSDMLKEKYPDFEFIGEETYHPGLTLSSKPTFVVDPIDGTTNFFHGHPYVCVSLGLAIEKKPVVGVIYNPFTNALYTGIKGKGSYVTDATHDHVRLPLRDPEPFEDLSHCLVAVEWGSDRDGTDYETKVATFKKLCASKDLGGAMVHGMRSLGSAELNLCGVAAGHLDVYWETGCWAWDVCAGWVILEEAGGRMFGAMKGDYQPKVDQRRYMAVRGGEGQQKIAEEFWGCVEGQIEDLVMKNTLILLTAAVLAGVSFVSAHGGISLKHEHAGEMFSKVHRGKCYPDGVVNSGNSTGEMVTVGGESLYLAYPDECETTENAIVYFTDIFGVQLLNNRLLADSLAKAGYFVVMPDLFRGDPVPENALSDPNSTFDFPAWQKRHLQSGVEAIIDSTLNSMRTQYNVSTISSVGYCFGGKYVARYLASGKGIDAGFTAHPSNVQAEEWEAIASPISIAFGALDESSTPENRTDIEEIFMKGNKTYQTVLYAEAEHGFAVRTNLTNKKKAFAQESAYFQAVRWFDTWVKDEE
;
A
#
# COMPACT_ATOMS: atom_id res chain seq x y z
N MET A 1 21.65 42.65 7.15
CA MET A 1 20.44 42.12 7.82
C MET A 1 20.67 42.32 9.30
N SER A 2 19.77 43.04 9.98
CA SER A 2 19.77 43.06 11.45
C SER A 2 19.68 41.62 11.95
N THR A 3 20.49 41.26 12.93
CA THR A 3 20.40 39.96 13.61
C THR A 3 18.96 39.74 14.07
N ILE A 4 18.33 38.67 13.59
CA ILE A 4 16.97 38.28 14.00
C ILE A 4 17.00 38.01 15.49
N ASP A 5 16.10 38.65 16.24
CA ASP A 5 15.97 38.42 17.67
C ASP A 5 15.24 37.09 17.93
N LEU A 6 16.03 36.03 18.12
CA LEU A 6 15.50 34.69 18.36
C LEU A 6 14.67 34.62 19.65
N GLN A 7 14.92 35.48 20.64
CA GLN A 7 14.10 35.52 21.86
C GLN A 7 12.70 36.05 21.55
N ALA A 8 12.63 37.18 20.83
CA ALA A 8 11.35 37.77 20.45
C ALA A 8 10.52 36.85 19.53
N VAL A 9 11.18 36.06 18.67
CA VAL A 9 10.50 35.02 17.88
C VAL A 9 9.99 33.90 18.80
N HIS A 10 10.85 33.34 19.65
CA HIS A 10 10.48 32.30 20.60
C HIS A 10 9.27 32.67 21.46
N ASP A 11 9.31 33.83 22.11
CA ASP A 11 8.25 34.26 23.04
C ASP A 11 6.92 34.41 22.29
N PHE A 12 6.97 34.82 21.02
CA PHE A 12 5.80 34.87 20.16
C PHE A 12 5.30 33.48 19.75
N LEU A 13 6.19 32.55 19.41
CA LEU A 13 5.81 31.18 19.09
C LEU A 13 5.15 30.49 20.29
N VAL A 14 5.59 30.77 21.51
CA VAL A 14 4.91 30.30 22.73
C VAL A 14 3.48 30.84 22.83
N GLU A 15 3.26 32.13 22.57
CA GLU A 15 1.92 32.72 22.52
C GLU A 15 1.03 32.04 21.47
N VAL A 16 1.57 31.83 20.26
CA VAL A 16 0.88 31.17 19.15
C VAL A 16 0.55 29.71 19.50
N ALA A 17 1.48 28.98 20.11
CA ALA A 17 1.29 27.59 20.51
C ALA A 17 0.15 27.44 21.52
N TYR A 18 0.05 28.33 22.51
CA TYR A 18 -1.07 28.31 23.45
C TYR A 18 -2.42 28.56 22.78
N LYS A 19 -2.50 29.53 21.86
CA LYS A 19 -3.71 29.81 21.07
C LYS A 19 -4.11 28.61 20.20
N ALA A 20 -3.14 27.99 19.52
CA ALA A 20 -3.37 26.77 18.74
C ALA A 20 -3.88 25.64 19.63
N GLY A 21 -3.28 25.43 20.80
CA GLY A 21 -3.72 24.43 21.77
C GLY A 21 -5.14 24.65 22.31
N GLU A 22 -5.57 25.90 22.48
CA GLU A 22 -6.98 26.22 22.80
C GLU A 22 -7.92 25.81 21.67
N THR A 23 -7.56 26.09 20.42
CA THR A 23 -8.33 25.67 19.24
C THR A 23 -8.42 24.15 19.15
N ILE A 24 -7.29 23.43 19.32
CA ILE A 24 -7.23 21.96 19.29
C ILE A 24 -8.14 21.34 20.36
N ARG A 25 -8.13 21.87 21.60
CA ARG A 25 -9.00 21.35 22.69
C ARG A 25 -10.47 21.69 22.50
N SER A 26 -10.78 22.78 21.82
CA SER A 26 -12.15 23.22 21.59
C SER A 26 -12.81 22.46 20.44
N ALA A 27 -12.01 21.82 19.59
CA ALA A 27 -12.51 20.90 18.58
C ALA A 27 -13.04 19.63 19.26
N THR A 28 -14.24 19.20 18.86
CA THR A 28 -14.73 17.87 19.22
C THR A 28 -14.03 16.86 18.30
N PRO A 29 -13.43 15.77 18.81
CA PRO A 29 -12.97 14.67 17.97
C PRO A 29 -14.18 14.10 17.24
N ALA A 30 -14.47 14.63 16.05
CA ALA A 30 -15.69 14.29 15.34
C ALA A 30 -15.53 12.88 14.79
N VAL A 31 -16.47 11.99 15.15
CA VAL A 31 -16.73 10.68 14.52
C VAL A 31 -17.07 10.80 13.02
N THR A 32 -17.04 12.02 12.46
CA THR A 32 -17.48 12.39 11.11
C THR A 32 -16.47 13.27 10.36
N GLY A 33 -15.17 13.05 10.52
CA GLY A 33 -14.13 13.68 9.68
C GLY A 33 -13.80 12.82 8.45
N HIS A 34 -14.30 13.19 7.27
CA HIS A 34 -14.06 12.47 6.01
C HIS A 34 -12.88 13.10 5.25
N GLY A 35 -11.65 12.85 5.69
CA GLY A 35 -10.45 13.29 4.99
C GLY A 35 -9.29 12.33 5.21
N THR A 36 -8.99 11.50 4.21
CA THR A 36 -7.71 10.77 4.12
C THR A 36 -6.82 11.49 3.12
N LYS A 37 -5.59 11.87 3.51
CA LYS A 37 -4.61 12.47 2.57
C LYS A 37 -4.06 11.42 1.60
N LYS A 38 -3.84 10.18 2.07
CA LYS A 38 -3.26 9.08 1.28
C LYS A 38 -3.90 7.70 1.50
N ASN A 39 -4.21 7.32 2.74
CA ASN A 39 -4.83 6.04 3.11
C ASN A 39 -5.51 6.15 4.50
N SER A 40 -6.04 5.04 5.03
CA SER A 40 -6.72 5.02 6.34
C SER A 40 -5.82 5.34 7.54
N ALA A 41 -4.50 5.33 7.36
CA ALA A 41 -3.52 5.73 8.37
C ALA A 41 -3.00 7.18 8.20
N ASP A 42 -3.41 7.88 7.13
CA ASP A 42 -3.03 9.25 6.81
C ASP A 42 -4.27 10.15 6.84
N LEU A 43 -4.58 10.66 8.03
CA LEU A 43 -5.81 11.39 8.35
C LEU A 43 -5.57 12.90 8.34
N VAL A 44 -6.58 13.66 7.92
CA VAL A 44 -6.63 15.11 8.10
C VAL A 44 -7.99 15.49 8.65
N THR A 45 -8.02 16.41 9.61
CA THR A 45 -9.27 16.97 10.12
C THR A 45 -9.42 18.44 9.68
N GLU A 46 -10.66 18.94 9.67
CA GLU A 46 -10.92 20.37 9.50
C GLU A 46 -10.20 21.23 10.57
N THR A 47 -9.84 20.61 11.69
CA THR A 47 -9.09 21.26 12.77
C THR A 47 -7.65 21.54 12.37
N ASP A 48 -6.97 20.62 11.67
CA ASP A 48 -5.59 20.80 11.19
C ASP A 48 -5.52 22.05 10.29
N GLN A 49 -6.45 22.15 9.33
CA GLN A 49 -6.54 23.30 8.41
C GLN A 49 -6.87 24.61 9.14
N ALA A 50 -7.77 24.58 10.12
CA ALA A 50 -8.15 25.76 10.88
C ALA A 50 -7.00 26.27 11.75
N VAL A 51 -6.27 25.36 12.40
CA VAL A 51 -5.09 25.67 13.23
C VAL A 51 -3.97 26.21 12.36
N GLU A 52 -3.64 25.55 11.25
CA GLU A 52 -2.57 26.03 10.36
C GLU A 52 -2.89 27.41 9.81
N LYS A 53 -4.15 27.64 9.39
CA LYS A 53 -4.55 28.96 8.91
C LYS A 53 -4.35 30.04 9.97
N MET A 54 -4.81 29.80 11.20
CA MET A 54 -4.69 30.74 12.31
C MET A 54 -3.22 31.04 12.63
N VAL A 55 -2.39 29.99 12.73
CA VAL A 55 -0.95 30.11 12.95
C VAL A 55 -0.28 30.89 11.82
N SER A 56 -0.57 30.54 10.56
CA SER A 56 0.01 31.18 9.38
C SER A 56 -0.33 32.68 9.31
N ASP A 57 -1.58 33.05 9.59
CA ASP A 57 -2.04 34.44 9.61
C ASP A 57 -1.27 35.25 10.68
N MET A 58 -1.17 34.73 11.91
CA MET A 58 -0.44 35.38 13.01
C MET A 58 1.05 35.55 12.71
N LEU A 59 1.68 34.52 12.14
CA LEU A 59 3.11 34.55 11.81
C LEU A 59 3.40 35.56 10.68
N LYS A 60 2.59 35.56 9.63
CA LYS A 60 2.73 36.50 8.49
C LYS A 60 2.45 37.94 8.90
N GLU A 61 1.52 38.17 9.83
CA GLU A 61 1.25 39.52 10.34
C GLU A 61 2.47 40.08 11.09
N LYS A 62 3.09 39.30 11.97
CA LYS A 62 4.23 39.76 12.78
C LYS A 62 5.55 39.76 12.02
N TYR A 63 5.75 38.79 11.13
CA TYR A 63 6.99 38.58 10.39
C TYR A 63 6.72 38.42 8.88
N PRO A 64 6.28 39.49 8.19
CA PRO A 64 5.85 39.42 6.79
C PRO A 64 6.97 39.05 5.80
N ASP A 65 8.24 39.23 6.18
CA ASP A 65 9.41 38.92 5.36
C ASP A 65 9.89 37.46 5.51
N PHE A 66 9.29 36.69 6.41
CA PHE A 66 9.67 35.30 6.67
C PHE A 66 8.84 34.38 5.77
N GLU A 67 9.45 33.30 5.29
CA GLU A 67 8.75 32.26 4.54
C GLU A 67 7.98 31.33 5.49
N PHE A 68 7.05 30.56 4.93
CA PHE A 68 6.20 29.63 5.68
C PHE A 68 6.13 28.30 4.96
N ILE A 69 6.34 27.21 5.69
CA ILE A 69 6.11 25.83 5.26
C ILE A 69 5.22 25.20 6.33
N GLY A 70 3.98 24.91 5.97
CA GLY A 70 3.04 24.16 6.80
C GLY A 70 2.69 22.83 6.14
N GLU A 71 2.25 21.86 6.94
CA GLU A 71 1.81 20.55 6.47
C GLU A 71 0.61 20.66 5.50
N GLU A 72 -0.42 21.42 5.86
CA GLU A 72 -1.69 21.49 5.13
C GLU A 72 -1.59 22.34 3.86
N THR A 73 -0.64 23.28 3.82
CA THR A 73 -0.36 24.12 2.66
C THR A 73 0.84 23.64 1.83
N TYR A 74 1.40 22.48 2.17
CA TYR A 74 2.48 21.87 1.41
C TYR A 74 2.03 21.52 -0.02
N HIS A 75 2.96 21.69 -0.96
CA HIS A 75 2.80 21.21 -2.33
C HIS A 75 4.14 20.71 -2.88
N PRO A 76 4.13 19.73 -3.79
CA PRO A 76 5.35 19.19 -4.38
C PRO A 76 6.25 20.29 -4.98
N GLY A 77 7.53 20.27 -4.63
CA GLY A 77 8.53 21.25 -5.08
C GLY A 77 8.82 22.37 -4.09
N LEU A 78 7.98 22.54 -3.05
CA LEU A 78 8.30 23.41 -1.93
C LEU A 78 9.46 22.80 -1.13
N THR A 79 10.55 23.55 -0.97
CA THR A 79 11.76 23.12 -0.25
C THR A 79 12.24 24.21 0.68
N LEU A 80 12.96 23.82 1.73
CA LEU A 80 13.47 24.77 2.71
C LEU A 80 14.56 25.65 2.07
N SER A 81 14.32 26.96 2.05
CA SER A 81 15.23 27.94 1.45
C SER A 81 16.28 28.42 2.46
N SER A 82 17.17 29.34 2.06
CA SER A 82 18.11 29.98 2.98
C SER A 82 17.50 31.12 3.79
N LYS A 83 16.30 31.60 3.43
CA LYS A 83 15.62 32.67 4.17
C LYS A 83 15.12 32.16 5.53
N PRO A 84 14.82 33.06 6.47
CA PRO A 84 14.06 32.71 7.66
C PRO A 84 12.71 32.10 7.26
N THR A 85 12.45 30.88 7.70
CA THR A 85 11.24 30.12 7.34
C THR A 85 10.63 29.54 8.60
N PHE A 86 9.35 29.86 8.86
CA PHE A 86 8.57 29.11 9.83
C PHE A 86 8.20 27.76 9.23
N VAL A 87 8.46 26.69 9.97
CA VAL A 87 8.14 25.31 9.62
C VAL A 87 7.16 24.81 10.68
N VAL A 88 5.93 24.51 10.28
CA VAL A 88 4.80 24.32 11.20
C VAL A 88 4.09 23.01 10.92
N ASP A 89 3.85 22.26 12.00
CA ASP A 89 2.85 21.21 12.04
C ASP A 89 1.69 21.70 12.93
N PRO A 90 0.48 21.90 12.39
CA PRO A 90 -0.65 22.35 13.19
C PRO A 90 -1.07 21.32 14.24
N ILE A 91 -0.98 20.02 13.94
CA ILE A 91 -1.38 18.91 14.82
C ILE A 91 -0.50 17.68 14.50
N ASP A 92 0.68 17.59 15.13
CA ASP A 92 1.48 16.37 15.05
C ASP A 92 0.82 15.29 15.92
N GLY A 93 0.59 14.14 15.30
CA GLY A 93 -0.23 13.05 15.83
C GLY A 93 -1.71 13.17 15.49
N THR A 94 -2.07 13.56 14.27
CA THR A 94 -3.48 13.63 13.79
C THR A 94 -4.24 12.32 14.04
N THR A 95 -3.61 11.15 13.88
CA THR A 95 -4.23 9.85 14.24
C THR A 95 -4.56 9.75 15.73
N ASN A 96 -3.64 10.19 16.61
CA ASN A 96 -3.90 10.24 18.04
C ASN A 96 -5.05 11.20 18.36
N PHE A 97 -5.07 12.38 17.73
CA PHE A 97 -6.15 13.35 17.89
C PHE A 97 -7.51 12.77 17.49
N PHE A 98 -7.58 12.11 16.32
CA PHE A 98 -8.79 11.45 15.84
C PHE A 98 -9.33 10.41 16.82
N HIS A 99 -8.45 9.62 17.43
CA HIS A 99 -8.83 8.59 18.41
C HIS A 99 -8.96 9.11 19.85
N GLY A 100 -8.73 10.40 20.11
CA GLY A 100 -8.76 10.97 21.46
C GLY A 100 -7.60 10.54 22.36
N HIS A 101 -6.49 10.06 21.78
CA HIS A 101 -5.26 9.76 22.52
C HIS A 101 -4.52 11.07 22.84
N PRO A 102 -4.07 11.31 24.09
CA PRO A 102 -3.59 12.63 24.53
C PRO A 102 -2.16 12.98 24.08
N TYR A 103 -1.57 12.18 23.20
CA TYR A 103 -0.20 12.37 22.71
C TYR A 103 -0.22 13.10 21.35
N VAL A 104 -0.59 14.38 21.42
CA VAL A 104 -0.86 15.27 20.29
C VAL A 104 -0.25 16.64 20.60
N CYS A 105 0.36 17.30 19.64
CA CYS A 105 0.93 18.63 19.85
C CYS A 105 0.82 19.55 18.64
N VAL A 106 0.93 20.85 18.88
CA VAL A 106 1.28 21.82 17.84
C VAL A 106 2.79 21.98 17.83
N SER A 107 3.41 21.98 16.64
CA SER A 107 4.85 22.20 16.47
C SER A 107 5.14 23.45 15.65
N LEU A 108 5.97 24.33 16.22
CA LEU A 108 6.36 25.61 15.64
C LEU A 108 7.88 25.75 15.62
N GLY A 109 8.49 25.57 14.44
CA GLY A 109 9.92 25.74 14.21
C GLY A 109 10.25 27.01 13.42
N LEU A 110 11.40 27.62 13.70
CA LEU A 110 12.05 28.59 12.82
C LEU A 110 13.36 28.00 12.30
N ALA A 111 13.52 27.98 10.98
CA ALA A 111 14.78 27.67 10.33
C ALA A 111 15.40 28.92 9.67
N ILE A 112 16.72 29.07 9.78
CA ILE A 112 17.52 30.11 9.11
C ILE A 112 18.68 29.41 8.41
N GLU A 113 18.95 29.73 7.14
CA GLU A 113 19.98 29.06 6.34
C GLU A 113 19.81 27.52 6.34
N LYS A 114 18.55 27.06 6.29
CA LYS A 114 18.16 25.65 6.38
C LYS A 114 18.51 24.94 7.69
N LYS A 115 18.84 25.68 8.75
CA LYS A 115 19.15 25.15 10.07
C LYS A 115 18.06 25.54 11.07
N PRO A 116 17.53 24.61 11.88
CA PRO A 116 16.61 24.97 12.96
C PRO A 116 17.32 25.87 13.98
N VAL A 117 16.63 26.91 14.45
CA VAL A 117 17.18 27.88 15.40
C VAL A 117 16.26 28.21 16.57
N VAL A 118 14.95 28.02 16.43
CA VAL A 118 13.95 28.15 17.49
C VAL A 118 12.91 27.05 17.30
N GLY A 119 12.49 26.42 18.40
CA GLY A 119 11.48 25.37 18.39
C GLY A 119 10.56 25.51 19.60
N VAL A 120 9.26 25.39 19.37
CA VAL A 120 8.20 25.39 20.38
C VAL A 120 7.23 24.26 20.06
N ILE A 121 7.08 23.32 20.99
CA ILE A 121 6.16 22.18 20.88
C ILE A 121 5.24 22.21 22.09
N TYR A 122 3.93 22.23 21.85
CA TYR A 122 2.95 22.28 22.93
C TYR A 122 1.91 21.17 22.79
N ASN A 123 1.85 20.29 23.78
CA ASN A 123 0.77 19.32 23.94
C ASN A 123 -0.34 19.92 24.82
N PRO A 124 -1.50 20.25 24.24
CA PRO A 124 -2.55 20.94 24.99
C PRO A 124 -3.33 20.03 25.93
N PHE A 125 -3.25 18.71 25.77
CA PHE A 125 -3.95 17.72 26.60
C PHE A 125 -3.19 17.38 27.88
N THR A 126 -1.86 17.45 27.86
CA THR A 126 -1.00 17.27 29.03
C THR A 126 -0.48 18.59 29.61
N ASN A 127 -0.72 19.71 28.92
CA ASN A 127 -0.12 21.02 29.18
C ASN A 127 1.41 21.01 29.19
N ALA A 128 2.03 20.08 28.46
CA ALA A 128 3.48 20.03 28.32
C ALA A 128 3.93 20.96 27.19
N LEU A 129 4.76 21.96 27.53
CA LEU A 129 5.39 22.91 26.63
C LEU A 129 6.90 22.64 26.61
N TYR A 130 7.43 22.27 25.45
CA TYR A 130 8.86 22.12 25.21
C TYR A 130 9.34 23.28 24.33
N THR A 131 10.49 23.86 24.67
CA THR A 131 11.03 25.01 23.96
C THR A 131 12.54 24.91 23.81
N GLY A 132 13.08 25.46 22.74
CA GLY A 132 14.52 25.51 22.49
C GLY A 132 14.90 26.72 21.64
N ILE A 133 16.01 27.37 22.01
CA ILE A 133 16.62 28.43 21.20
C ILE A 133 18.10 28.09 21.06
N LYS A 134 18.59 28.12 19.82
CA LYS A 134 19.99 27.85 19.52
C LYS A 134 20.94 28.68 20.39
N GLY A 135 21.82 27.99 21.12
CA GLY A 135 22.80 28.56 22.03
C GLY A 135 22.27 29.03 23.39
N LYS A 136 21.01 28.72 23.74
CA LYS A 136 20.38 29.15 25.01
C LYS A 136 19.81 28.00 25.85
N GLY A 137 19.94 26.76 25.39
CA GLY A 137 19.35 25.58 26.02
C GLY A 137 17.90 25.34 25.59
N SER A 138 17.39 24.19 26.01
CA SER A 138 15.99 23.80 25.88
C SER A 138 15.37 23.52 27.24
N TYR A 139 14.05 23.70 27.32
CA TYR A 139 13.29 23.71 28.57
C TYR A 139 11.94 23.02 28.40
N VAL A 140 11.44 22.44 29.48
CA VAL A 140 10.08 21.91 29.58
C VAL A 140 9.30 22.59 30.71
N THR A 141 8.05 22.90 30.44
CA THR A 141 7.03 23.23 31.45
C THR A 141 5.90 22.24 31.32
N ASP A 142 5.57 21.51 32.38
CA ASP A 142 4.48 20.53 32.43
C ASP A 142 3.84 20.48 33.83
N ALA A 143 3.01 19.48 34.12
CA ALA A 143 2.35 19.34 35.42
C ALA A 143 3.30 19.13 36.62
N THR A 144 4.54 18.74 36.35
CA THR A 144 5.57 18.38 37.34
C THR A 144 6.82 19.26 37.29
N HIS A 145 7.02 19.99 36.18
CA HIS A 145 8.18 20.84 35.93
C HIS A 145 7.74 22.26 35.59
N ASP A 146 8.27 23.26 36.29
CA ASP A 146 8.08 24.67 35.96
C ASP A 146 9.35 25.22 35.31
N HIS A 147 9.35 25.31 33.97
CA HIS A 147 10.44 25.85 33.17
C HIS A 147 11.83 25.25 33.49
N VAL A 148 11.91 23.92 33.49
CA VAL A 148 13.12 23.16 33.83
C VAL A 148 13.95 22.91 32.58
N ARG A 149 15.27 23.08 32.70
CA ARG A 149 16.21 22.84 31.59
C ARG A 149 16.33 21.35 31.29
N LEU A 150 16.39 20.99 30.00
CA LEU A 150 16.58 19.63 29.52
C LEU A 150 18.09 19.29 29.37
N PRO A 151 18.49 18.01 29.52
CA PRO A 151 17.66 16.86 29.90
C PRO A 151 17.23 16.89 31.37
N LEU A 152 16.17 16.15 31.74
CA LEU A 152 15.64 16.13 33.11
C LEU A 152 16.53 15.35 34.09
N ARG A 153 17.47 14.56 33.57
CA ARG A 153 18.47 13.82 34.32
C ARG A 153 19.82 13.93 33.62
N ASP A 154 20.90 13.89 34.39
CA ASP A 154 22.24 13.85 33.83
C ASP A 154 22.39 12.62 32.92
N PRO A 155 22.87 12.81 31.68
CA PRO A 155 22.94 11.72 30.72
C PRO A 155 24.07 10.74 31.07
N GLU A 156 23.72 9.47 31.23
CA GLU A 156 24.70 8.40 31.42
C GLU A 156 25.39 8.06 30.08
N PRO A 157 26.69 7.69 30.10
CA PRO A 157 27.38 7.18 28.92
C PRO A 157 26.66 5.98 28.30
N PHE A 158 26.67 5.90 26.98
CA PHE A 158 26.10 4.77 26.27
C PHE A 158 27.03 3.55 26.32
N GLU A 159 26.49 2.41 26.77
CA GLU A 159 27.17 1.13 26.72
C GLU A 159 27.00 0.47 25.35
N ASP A 160 25.78 0.07 25.02
CA ASP A 160 25.37 -0.52 23.74
C ASP A 160 23.85 -0.36 23.54
N LEU A 161 23.30 -0.80 22.41
CA LEU A 161 21.86 -0.68 22.15
C LEU A 161 20.99 -1.48 23.10
N SER A 162 21.51 -2.55 23.71
CA SER A 162 20.69 -3.39 24.58
C SER A 162 20.26 -2.70 25.87
N HIS A 163 20.90 -1.57 26.20
CA HIS A 163 20.54 -0.72 27.33
C HIS A 163 19.62 0.45 26.96
N CYS A 164 19.25 0.58 25.69
CA CYS A 164 18.47 1.71 25.18
C CYS A 164 16.96 1.41 25.17
N LEU A 165 16.15 2.42 25.53
CA LEU A 165 14.74 2.50 25.20
C LEU A 165 14.56 3.25 23.88
N VAL A 166 13.99 2.59 22.88
CA VAL A 166 13.89 3.11 21.51
C VAL A 166 12.45 3.48 21.16
N ALA A 167 12.21 4.67 20.63
CA ALA A 167 10.96 5.03 19.98
C ALA A 167 11.06 4.84 18.46
N VAL A 168 9.98 4.34 17.86
CA VAL A 168 9.82 4.18 16.42
C VAL A 168 8.36 4.41 16.05
N GLU A 169 8.09 4.76 14.80
CA GLU A 169 6.72 4.78 14.28
C GLU A 169 6.61 3.98 12.98
N TRP A 170 5.45 3.35 12.80
CA TRP A 170 5.15 2.58 11.60
C TRP A 170 5.04 3.47 10.35
N GLY A 171 4.88 4.79 10.51
CA GLY A 171 4.63 5.75 9.43
C GLY A 171 3.20 5.66 8.90
N SER A 172 2.91 6.35 7.79
CA SER A 172 1.63 6.23 7.08
C SER A 172 1.66 5.21 5.93
N ASP A 173 2.85 4.88 5.41
CA ASP A 173 3.02 3.83 4.41
C ASP A 173 2.78 2.44 5.00
N ARG A 174 2.04 1.60 4.28
CA ARG A 174 1.66 0.23 4.69
C ARG A 174 2.18 -0.85 3.72
N ASP A 175 2.95 -0.43 2.73
CA ASP A 175 3.54 -1.26 1.71
C ASP A 175 4.87 -0.65 1.20
N GLY A 176 5.55 -1.38 0.32
CA GLY A 176 6.77 -0.93 -0.33
C GLY A 176 8.03 -1.03 0.52
N THR A 177 9.15 -0.66 -0.09
CA THR A 177 10.51 -0.89 0.45
C THR A 177 10.73 -0.23 1.81
N ASP A 178 10.14 0.95 2.04
CA ASP A 178 10.28 1.68 3.30
C ASP A 178 9.55 0.97 4.45
N TYR A 179 8.31 0.49 4.23
CA TYR A 179 7.56 -0.30 5.21
C TYR A 179 8.28 -1.61 5.56
N GLU A 180 8.73 -2.36 4.55
CA GLU A 180 9.48 -3.61 4.75
C GLU A 180 10.79 -3.38 5.53
N THR A 181 11.52 -2.31 5.20
CA THR A 181 12.76 -1.94 5.91
C THR A 181 12.45 -1.59 7.37
N LYS A 182 11.37 -0.85 7.65
CA LYS A 182 10.92 -0.57 9.02
C LYS A 182 10.63 -1.86 9.79
N VAL A 183 9.79 -2.74 9.23
CA VAL A 183 9.40 -4.01 9.86
C VAL A 183 10.64 -4.87 10.18
N ALA A 184 11.57 -5.00 9.23
CA ALA A 184 12.81 -5.75 9.41
C ALA A 184 13.70 -5.12 10.51
N THR A 185 13.83 -3.80 10.51
CA THR A 185 14.57 -3.04 11.53
C THR A 185 13.96 -3.27 12.92
N PHE A 186 12.63 -3.14 13.06
CA PHE A 186 11.92 -3.33 14.32
C PHE A 186 12.10 -4.74 14.88
N LYS A 187 12.00 -5.75 13.99
CA LYS A 187 12.26 -7.15 14.36
C LYS A 187 13.68 -7.31 14.90
N LYS A 188 14.69 -6.71 14.27
CA LYS A 188 16.08 -6.78 14.73
C LYS A 188 16.33 -6.05 16.04
N LEU A 189 15.73 -4.87 16.24
CA LEU A 189 15.86 -4.14 17.49
C LEU A 189 15.37 -4.97 18.68
N CYS A 190 14.23 -5.67 18.50
CA CYS A 190 13.60 -6.47 19.55
C CYS A 190 14.24 -7.86 19.75
N ALA A 191 14.79 -8.48 18.69
CA ALA A 191 15.32 -9.84 18.78
C ALA A 191 16.52 -9.94 19.73
N SER A 192 16.69 -11.09 20.37
CA SER A 192 17.84 -11.36 21.25
C SER A 192 19.16 -11.33 20.47
N LYS A 193 20.27 -11.00 21.16
CA LYS A 193 21.61 -11.01 20.57
C LYS A 193 21.99 -12.37 19.94
N ASP A 194 21.56 -13.48 20.54
CA ASP A 194 21.80 -14.83 20.00
C ASP A 194 21.13 -15.10 18.64
N LEU A 195 20.09 -14.33 18.30
CA LEU A 195 19.38 -14.38 17.01
C LEU A 195 19.85 -13.26 16.06
N GLY A 196 20.93 -12.55 16.40
CA GLY A 196 21.45 -11.43 15.61
C GLY A 196 20.68 -10.13 15.77
N GLY A 197 19.86 -9.99 16.82
CA GLY A 197 19.16 -8.75 17.16
C GLY A 197 19.94 -7.87 18.16
N ALA A 198 19.43 -6.66 18.39
CA ALA A 198 20.03 -5.70 19.33
C ALA A 198 19.59 -5.92 20.78
N MET A 199 18.43 -6.55 21.00
CA MET A 199 17.83 -6.76 22.31
C MET A 199 17.70 -5.46 23.10
N VAL A 200 17.16 -4.41 22.47
CA VAL A 200 16.90 -3.13 23.16
C VAL A 200 15.99 -3.36 24.38
N HIS A 201 16.10 -2.53 25.41
CA HIS A 201 15.26 -2.63 26.63
C HIS A 201 13.77 -2.60 26.31
N GLY A 202 13.40 -1.87 25.27
CA GLY A 202 12.05 -1.91 24.73
C GLY A 202 11.89 -0.97 23.57
N MET A 203 10.75 -1.12 22.91
CA MET A 203 10.31 -0.26 21.82
C MET A 203 9.04 0.50 22.22
N ARG A 204 8.88 1.73 21.75
CA ARG A 204 7.67 2.55 21.90
C ARG A 204 7.23 3.07 20.54
N SER A 205 5.93 3.15 20.33
CA SER A 205 5.30 3.89 19.23
C SER A 205 4.19 4.71 19.85
N LEU A 206 4.41 6.02 19.94
CA LEU A 206 3.59 6.95 20.70
C LEU A 206 2.73 7.82 19.78
N GLY A 207 3.03 7.85 18.48
CA GLY A 207 2.19 8.44 17.43
C GLY A 207 2.36 9.94 17.23
N SER A 208 3.46 10.55 17.68
CA SER A 208 3.85 11.94 17.37
C SER A 208 5.37 12.05 17.32
N ALA A 209 5.90 12.49 16.18
CA ALA A 209 7.33 12.61 15.94
C ALA A 209 7.97 13.68 16.84
N GLU A 210 7.31 14.82 17.00
CA GLU A 210 7.79 15.95 17.77
C GLU A 210 7.82 15.65 19.27
N LEU A 211 6.80 14.95 19.79
CA LEU A 211 6.81 14.51 21.18
C LEU A 211 7.81 13.37 21.43
N ASN A 212 8.05 12.49 20.46
CA ASN A 212 9.14 11.51 20.54
C ASN A 212 10.51 12.20 20.63
N LEU A 213 10.75 13.24 19.82
CA LEU A 213 11.97 14.07 19.91
C LEU A 213 12.11 14.74 21.28
N CYS A 214 11.02 15.29 21.82
CA CYS A 214 11.00 15.83 23.18
C CYS A 214 11.31 14.77 24.24
N GLY A 215 10.80 13.55 24.08
CA GLY A 215 11.12 12.42 24.97
C GLY A 215 12.61 12.05 24.95
N VAL A 216 13.26 12.12 23.79
CA VAL A 216 14.71 11.94 23.66
C VAL A 216 15.47 13.11 24.30
N ALA A 217 15.05 14.35 24.05
CA ALA A 217 15.66 15.54 24.64
C ALA A 217 15.56 15.54 26.18
N ALA A 218 14.44 15.06 26.73
CA ALA A 218 14.25 14.92 28.17
C ALA A 218 15.05 13.76 28.79
N GLY A 219 15.54 12.82 27.99
CA GLY A 219 16.22 11.61 28.45
C GLY A 219 15.26 10.52 28.94
N HIS A 220 13.97 10.60 28.56
CA HIS A 220 12.99 9.52 28.75
C HIS A 220 13.18 8.40 27.72
N LEU A 221 13.60 8.77 26.52
CA LEU A 221 13.97 7.87 25.43
C LEU A 221 15.47 8.02 25.15
N ASP A 222 16.11 6.94 24.74
CA ASP A 222 17.52 6.95 24.37
C ASP A 222 17.71 7.28 22.89
N VAL A 223 16.86 6.68 22.05
CA VAL A 223 16.87 6.81 20.59
C VAL A 223 15.44 6.94 20.09
N TYR A 224 15.22 7.81 19.10
CA TYR A 224 14.03 7.81 18.26
C TYR A 224 14.47 7.67 16.80
N TRP A 225 13.90 6.72 16.09
CA TRP A 225 14.23 6.46 14.68
C TRP A 225 12.96 6.40 13.85
N GLU A 226 12.93 7.19 12.78
CA GLU A 226 11.81 7.17 11.84
C GLU A 226 12.23 7.57 10.42
N THR A 227 11.58 6.93 9.45
CA THR A 227 11.60 7.32 8.04
C THR A 227 10.21 7.71 7.58
N GLY A 228 10.15 8.73 6.73
CA GLY A 228 8.88 9.27 6.23
C GLY A 228 8.39 10.52 6.97
N CYS A 229 9.18 11.08 7.90
CA CYS A 229 8.91 12.38 8.51
C CYS A 229 9.12 13.52 7.53
N TRP A 230 8.35 14.59 7.61
CA TRP A 230 8.55 15.84 6.89
C TRP A 230 9.40 16.82 7.70
N ALA A 231 9.68 17.99 7.12
CA ALA A 231 10.42 19.04 7.83
C ALA A 231 9.65 19.57 9.05
N TRP A 232 8.31 19.61 8.97
CA TRP A 232 7.46 20.06 10.08
C TRP A 232 7.38 19.07 11.24
N ASP A 233 7.58 17.77 10.99
CA ASP A 233 7.64 16.72 12.02
C ASP A 233 8.94 16.73 12.85
N VAL A 234 9.96 17.52 12.45
CA VAL A 234 11.28 17.50 13.11
C VAL A 234 11.88 18.86 13.39
N CYS A 235 11.46 19.94 12.73
CA CYS A 235 12.17 21.22 12.80
C CYS A 235 12.23 21.77 14.24
N ALA A 236 11.12 21.75 14.97
CA ALA A 236 11.10 22.30 16.33
C ALA A 236 11.83 21.36 17.31
N GLY A 237 11.56 20.06 17.23
CA GLY A 237 12.13 19.05 18.11
C GLY A 237 13.64 18.90 17.92
N TRP A 238 14.16 19.17 16.73
CA TRP A 238 15.59 19.12 16.45
C TRP A 238 16.39 20.13 17.26
N VAL A 239 15.97 21.40 17.30
CA VAL A 239 16.68 22.40 18.12
C VAL A 239 16.49 22.12 19.61
N ILE A 240 15.34 21.62 20.03
CA ILE A 240 15.10 21.20 21.42
C ILE A 240 16.08 20.07 21.82
N LEU A 241 16.26 19.08 20.93
CA LEU A 241 17.19 17.97 21.10
C LEU A 241 18.65 18.44 21.17
N GLU A 242 19.12 19.23 20.20
CA GLU A 242 20.50 19.70 20.16
C GLU A 242 20.85 20.56 21.37
N GLU A 243 19.93 21.42 21.82
CA GLU A 243 20.12 22.27 22.99
C GLU A 243 20.06 21.49 24.32
N ALA A 244 19.48 20.29 24.33
CA ALA A 244 19.59 19.32 25.42
C ALA A 244 20.88 18.47 25.34
N GLY A 245 21.76 18.75 24.38
CA GLY A 245 22.99 17.99 24.14
C GLY A 245 22.80 16.70 23.33
N GLY A 246 21.58 16.43 22.87
CA GLY A 246 21.28 15.37 21.93
C GLY A 246 21.83 15.65 20.53
N ARG A 247 21.69 14.67 19.63
CA ARG A 247 22.15 14.80 18.25
C ARG A 247 21.20 14.11 17.29
N MET A 248 20.95 14.78 16.17
CA MET A 248 20.25 14.20 15.04
C MET A 248 21.24 13.56 14.06
N PHE A 249 20.95 12.32 13.67
CA PHE A 249 21.60 11.56 12.61
C PHE A 249 20.57 11.24 11.53
N GLY A 250 21.02 10.81 10.35
CA GLY A 250 20.13 10.23 9.36
C GLY A 250 19.74 8.80 9.74
N ALA A 251 18.61 8.33 9.22
CA ALA A 251 18.14 6.97 9.46
C ALA A 251 19.07 5.89 8.87
N MET A 252 19.90 6.26 7.88
CA MET A 252 20.74 5.34 7.10
C MET A 252 22.21 5.42 7.49
N LYS A 253 22.89 4.29 7.33
CA LYS A 253 24.30 4.12 7.67
C LYS A 253 25.18 5.21 7.08
N GLY A 254 25.93 5.89 7.94
CA GLY A 254 26.92 6.89 7.55
C GLY A 254 26.37 8.30 7.34
N ASP A 255 25.07 8.52 7.58
CA ASP A 255 24.49 9.85 7.52
C ASP A 255 24.62 10.58 8.86
N TYR A 256 25.78 11.21 9.06
CA TYR A 256 26.13 11.91 10.30
C TYR A 256 25.62 13.36 10.38
N GLN A 257 25.13 13.91 9.27
CA GLN A 257 24.74 15.31 9.13
C GLN A 257 23.50 15.43 8.23
N PRO A 258 22.35 14.91 8.71
CA PRO A 258 21.11 14.95 7.97
C PRO A 258 20.66 16.39 7.66
N LYS A 259 19.98 16.61 6.53
CA LYS A 259 19.26 17.87 6.24
C LYS A 259 17.86 17.83 6.83
N VAL A 260 17.33 18.98 7.25
CA VAL A 260 15.98 19.10 7.85
C VAL A 260 14.85 18.61 6.94
N ASP A 261 15.04 18.60 5.62
CA ASP A 261 14.05 18.22 4.62
C ASP A 261 14.33 16.87 3.92
N GLN A 262 15.21 16.02 4.48
CA GLN A 262 15.62 14.74 3.86
C GLN A 262 14.74 13.53 4.20
N ARG A 263 13.80 13.70 5.12
CA ARG A 263 12.72 12.76 5.48
C ARG A 263 13.05 11.55 6.36
N ARG A 264 14.30 11.41 6.81
CA ARG A 264 14.81 10.18 7.42
C ARG A 264 15.78 10.49 8.53
N TYR A 265 15.41 10.16 9.77
CA TYR A 265 16.05 10.70 10.96
C TYR A 265 16.25 9.66 12.06
N MET A 266 17.27 9.89 12.85
CA MET A 266 17.54 9.20 14.09
C MET A 266 18.02 10.20 15.13
N ALA A 267 17.19 10.47 16.13
CA ALA A 267 17.54 11.29 17.28
C ALA A 267 18.17 10.42 18.35
N VAL A 268 19.29 10.85 18.91
CA VAL A 268 19.96 10.19 20.04
C VAL A 268 20.09 11.21 21.17
N ARG A 269 19.71 10.83 22.39
CA ARG A 269 19.79 11.73 23.56
C ARG A 269 21.22 12.20 23.82
N GLY A 270 21.38 13.23 24.66
CA GLY A 270 22.69 13.65 25.11
C GLY A 270 23.42 12.54 25.87
N GLY A 271 24.75 12.52 25.78
CA GLY A 271 25.61 11.56 26.48
C GLY A 271 26.87 11.19 25.72
N GLU A 272 27.87 10.64 26.41
CA GLU A 272 29.05 10.07 25.75
C GLU A 272 28.67 8.81 24.97
N GLY A 273 29.17 8.65 23.74
CA GLY A 273 28.92 7.46 22.92
C GLY A 273 27.75 7.56 21.92
N GLN A 274 27.16 8.74 21.72
CA GLN A 274 26.07 8.95 20.75
C GLN A 274 26.36 8.39 19.35
N GLN A 275 27.55 8.65 18.81
CA GLN A 275 27.93 8.16 17.49
C GLN A 275 28.06 6.64 17.45
N LYS A 276 28.60 6.02 18.52
CA LYS A 276 28.70 4.56 18.62
C LYS A 276 27.31 3.92 18.58
N ILE A 277 26.36 4.47 19.33
CA ILE A 277 24.96 4.00 19.32
C ILE A 277 24.32 4.17 17.95
N ALA A 278 24.54 5.30 17.29
CA ALA A 278 24.04 5.50 15.93
C ALA A 278 24.60 4.45 14.96
N GLU A 279 25.91 4.16 15.04
CA GLU A 279 26.58 3.15 14.21
C GLU A 279 26.09 1.73 14.48
N GLU A 280 25.86 1.39 15.75
CA GLU A 280 25.27 0.11 16.16
C GLU A 280 23.82 -0.02 15.65
N PHE A 281 23.04 1.07 15.74
CA PHE A 281 21.65 1.11 15.27
C PHE A 281 21.58 0.89 13.77
N TRP A 282 22.45 1.55 13.00
CA TRP A 282 22.52 1.33 11.55
C TRP A 282 22.89 -0.11 11.19
N GLY A 283 23.53 -0.88 12.07
CA GLY A 283 23.73 -2.32 11.90
C GLY A 283 22.43 -3.13 11.96
N CYS A 284 21.38 -2.56 12.55
CA CYS A 284 20.05 -3.17 12.64
C CYS A 284 19.14 -2.81 11.45
N VAL A 285 19.49 -1.79 10.66
CA VAL A 285 18.69 -1.36 9.51
C VAL A 285 19.01 -2.26 8.31
N GLU A 286 18.08 -3.13 7.94
CA GLU A 286 18.19 -4.02 6.76
C GLU A 286 17.39 -3.50 5.59
N GLY A 287 18.05 -3.24 4.46
CA GLY A 287 17.40 -2.81 3.22
C GLY A 287 17.98 -1.50 2.66
N GLN A 288 17.55 -1.15 1.45
CA GLN A 288 17.74 0.20 0.91
C GLN A 288 16.44 0.96 1.09
N ILE A 289 16.43 2.02 1.89
CA ILE A 289 15.28 2.94 1.96
C ILE A 289 15.32 3.80 0.70
N GLU A 290 14.24 3.82 -0.08
CA GLU A 290 14.25 4.47 -1.39
C GLU A 290 14.41 6.00 -1.23
N ASP A 291 15.39 6.59 -1.94
CA ASP A 291 15.45 8.04 -2.09
C ASP A 291 14.26 8.50 -2.95
N LEU A 292 13.19 8.99 -2.32
CA LEU A 292 12.06 9.65 -3.01
C LEU A 292 12.52 10.80 -3.93
N VAL A 293 13.69 11.40 -3.66
CA VAL A 293 14.31 12.45 -4.49
C VAL A 293 14.89 11.90 -5.82
N MET A 294 15.26 10.62 -5.90
CA MET A 294 15.87 10.01 -7.09
C MET A 294 14.88 9.52 -8.14
N LYS A 295 13.59 9.34 -7.80
CA LYS A 295 12.56 8.88 -8.77
C LYS A 295 12.39 9.82 -9.97
N ASN A 296 12.66 11.12 -9.80
CA ASN A 296 12.57 12.10 -10.89
C ASN A 296 13.85 12.22 -11.74
N THR A 297 14.97 11.63 -11.33
CA THR A 297 16.24 11.70 -12.07
C THR A 297 16.63 10.37 -12.72
N LEU A 298 16.23 9.23 -12.12
CA LEU A 298 16.64 7.91 -12.59
C LEU A 298 15.82 7.39 -13.78
N ILE A 299 14.60 7.89 -14.00
CA ILE A 299 13.75 7.54 -15.16
C ILE A 299 14.37 8.02 -16.50
N LEU A 300 15.36 8.91 -16.48
CA LEU A 300 16.05 9.41 -17.68
C LEU A 300 17.36 8.67 -18.02
N LEU A 301 17.90 7.83 -17.12
CA LEU A 301 19.25 7.24 -17.28
C LEU A 301 19.26 5.72 -17.49
N THR A 302 18.23 4.98 -17.07
CA THR A 302 18.18 3.50 -17.21
C THR A 302 17.86 3.00 -18.62
N ALA A 303 17.61 3.88 -19.60
CA ALA A 303 17.52 3.51 -21.01
C ALA A 303 18.89 3.31 -21.69
N ALA A 304 19.99 3.64 -21.00
CA ALA A 304 21.35 3.47 -21.53
C ALA A 304 22.21 2.70 -20.52
N VAL A 305 22.34 1.39 -20.73
CA VAL A 305 23.47 0.48 -20.41
C VAL A 305 22.89 -0.90 -20.05
N LEU A 306 22.51 -1.63 -21.11
CA LEU A 306 22.62 -3.08 -21.14
C LEU A 306 24.11 -3.41 -21.33
N ALA A 307 24.71 -4.16 -20.40
CA ALA A 307 25.64 -5.28 -20.65
C ALA A 307 26.58 -5.54 -19.45
N GLY A 308 26.45 -6.73 -18.88
CA GLY A 308 27.53 -7.46 -18.23
C GLY A 308 27.89 -7.04 -16.80
N VAL A 309 27.81 -8.01 -15.88
CA VAL A 309 28.95 -8.55 -15.11
C VAL A 309 28.37 -9.40 -13.98
N SER A 310 28.70 -10.69 -14.01
CA SER A 310 28.46 -11.64 -12.91
C SER A 310 29.40 -11.35 -11.74
N PHE A 311 28.90 -11.45 -10.51
CA PHE A 311 29.74 -11.63 -9.33
C PHE A 311 29.21 -12.77 -8.46
N VAL A 312 30.08 -13.75 -8.26
CA VAL A 312 29.98 -14.81 -7.26
C VAL A 312 30.52 -14.25 -5.94
N SER A 313 29.81 -14.47 -4.84
CA SER A 313 30.39 -14.44 -3.50
C SER A 313 29.84 -15.60 -2.68
N ALA A 314 30.71 -16.53 -2.33
CA ALA A 314 30.46 -17.61 -1.39
C ALA A 314 30.84 -17.15 0.02
N HIS A 315 30.01 -17.43 1.04
CA HIS A 315 30.38 -17.77 2.42
C HIS A 315 29.19 -18.52 3.06
N GLY A 316 29.38 -19.79 3.44
CA GLY A 316 28.38 -20.65 4.08
C GLY A 316 28.31 -20.48 5.61
N GLY A 317 27.28 -20.92 6.31
CA GLY A 317 26.06 -21.58 5.85
C GLY A 317 25.04 -21.80 6.98
N ILE A 318 23.76 -21.77 6.61
CA ILE A 318 22.76 -22.77 7.00
C ILE A 318 22.11 -23.16 5.67
N SER A 319 22.31 -24.41 5.26
CA SER A 319 21.81 -24.95 4.00
C SER A 319 20.30 -25.14 4.06
N LEU A 320 19.52 -24.13 3.68
CA LEU A 320 18.29 -24.42 2.96
C LEU A 320 18.73 -25.02 1.64
N LYS A 321 18.30 -26.25 1.33
CA LYS A 321 18.48 -26.82 -0.01
C LYS A 321 17.70 -25.92 -0.97
N HIS A 322 18.36 -24.88 -1.48
CA HIS A 322 17.86 -24.11 -2.60
C HIS A 322 18.02 -25.02 -3.81
N GLU A 323 16.91 -25.59 -4.27
CA GLU A 323 16.77 -25.76 -5.72
C GLU A 323 16.84 -24.35 -6.30
N HIS A 324 17.99 -24.02 -6.86
CA HIS A 324 18.11 -22.85 -7.72
C HIS A 324 17.09 -23.03 -8.84
N ALA A 325 16.03 -22.21 -8.86
CA ALA A 325 15.00 -22.22 -9.90
C ALA A 325 15.51 -21.62 -11.23
N GLY A 326 16.66 -22.09 -11.73
CA GLY A 326 16.88 -22.17 -13.17
C GLY A 326 16.08 -23.33 -13.77
N GLU A 327 15.74 -24.34 -12.96
CA GLU A 327 14.98 -25.50 -13.42
C GLU A 327 13.46 -25.30 -13.41
N MET A 328 12.89 -24.57 -12.43
CA MET A 328 11.44 -24.33 -12.36
C MET A 328 10.92 -23.52 -13.56
N PHE A 329 11.70 -22.55 -14.05
CA PHE A 329 11.41 -21.84 -15.30
C PHE A 329 11.78 -22.64 -16.57
N SER A 330 12.53 -23.75 -16.45
CA SER A 330 12.92 -24.59 -17.59
C SER A 330 12.02 -25.82 -17.78
N LYS A 331 11.43 -26.35 -16.70
CA LYS A 331 10.52 -27.51 -16.73
C LYS A 331 9.17 -27.15 -17.34
N VAL A 332 8.67 -25.95 -17.06
CA VAL A 332 7.49 -25.36 -17.73
C VAL A 332 7.80 -24.96 -19.19
N HIS A 333 9.05 -25.05 -19.66
CA HIS A 333 9.49 -24.50 -20.96
C HIS A 333 10.07 -25.56 -21.93
N ARG A 334 9.69 -26.84 -21.78
CA ARG A 334 10.03 -27.89 -22.75
C ARG A 334 8.81 -28.63 -23.29
N GLY A 335 7.99 -27.91 -24.04
CA GLY A 335 7.00 -28.44 -24.96
C GLY A 335 6.64 -27.34 -25.94
N LYS A 336 6.23 -27.67 -27.17
CA LYS A 336 5.90 -26.70 -28.23
C LYS A 336 4.65 -25.83 -27.95
N CYS A 337 4.15 -25.78 -26.72
CA CYS A 337 3.05 -24.93 -26.29
C CYS A 337 3.59 -23.71 -25.52
N TYR A 338 4.09 -22.70 -26.21
CA TYR A 338 3.92 -21.35 -25.67
C TYR A 338 2.40 -21.10 -25.67
N PRO A 339 1.79 -20.55 -24.60
CA PRO A 339 0.49 -19.94 -24.78
C PRO A 339 0.72 -18.80 -25.76
N ASP A 340 0.33 -19.01 -27.02
CA ASP A 340 0.09 -17.90 -27.93
C ASP A 340 -0.78 -16.92 -27.13
N GLY A 341 -0.36 -15.66 -27.03
CA GLY A 341 -1.13 -14.64 -26.31
C GLY A 341 -2.57 -14.58 -26.80
N VAL A 342 -3.41 -13.77 -26.13
CA VAL A 342 -4.85 -13.73 -26.41
C VAL A 342 -5.15 -13.62 -27.92
N VAL A 343 -5.91 -14.57 -28.45
CA VAL A 343 -6.44 -14.49 -29.82
C VAL A 343 -7.37 -13.29 -29.87
N ASN A 344 -6.93 -12.25 -30.55
CA ASN A 344 -7.59 -10.94 -30.55
C ASN A 344 -8.13 -10.54 -31.92
N SER A 345 -8.04 -11.44 -32.91
CA SER A 345 -8.51 -11.22 -34.28
C SER A 345 -8.76 -12.54 -34.99
N GLY A 346 -9.58 -12.51 -36.05
CA GLY A 346 -9.94 -13.70 -36.84
C GLY A 346 -11.28 -14.29 -36.44
N ASN A 347 -11.58 -15.48 -36.98
CA ASN A 347 -12.78 -16.23 -36.62
C ASN A 347 -12.48 -17.14 -35.42
N SER A 348 -13.48 -17.34 -34.57
CA SER A 348 -13.40 -18.31 -33.49
C SER A 348 -13.39 -19.75 -34.03
N THR A 349 -12.67 -20.66 -33.37
CA THR A 349 -12.35 -22.01 -33.87
C THR A 349 -13.17 -23.13 -33.26
N GLY A 350 -13.68 -22.95 -32.04
CA GLY A 350 -14.63 -23.87 -31.41
C GLY A 350 -16.01 -23.93 -32.08
N GLU A 351 -16.85 -24.83 -31.59
CA GLU A 351 -18.16 -25.17 -32.15
C GLU A 351 -19.32 -24.94 -31.19
N MET A 352 -20.48 -24.56 -31.71
CA MET A 352 -21.73 -24.50 -30.95
C MET A 352 -22.44 -25.86 -31.00
N VAL A 353 -22.79 -26.40 -29.84
CA VAL A 353 -23.53 -27.66 -29.69
C VAL A 353 -24.70 -27.50 -28.73
N THR A 354 -25.61 -28.47 -28.71
CA THR A 354 -26.68 -28.53 -27.71
C THR A 354 -26.52 -29.81 -26.90
N VAL A 355 -26.31 -29.67 -25.59
CA VAL A 355 -26.00 -30.77 -24.68
C VAL A 355 -26.79 -30.58 -23.40
N GLY A 356 -27.50 -31.63 -22.95
CA GLY A 356 -28.33 -31.53 -21.75
C GLY A 356 -29.45 -30.49 -21.86
N GLY A 357 -29.84 -30.10 -23.08
CA GLY A 357 -30.81 -29.04 -23.34
C GLY A 357 -30.24 -27.61 -23.32
N GLU A 358 -28.96 -27.45 -23.02
CA GLU A 358 -28.28 -26.15 -23.00
C GLU A 358 -27.41 -25.97 -24.25
N SER A 359 -27.31 -24.72 -24.72
CA SER A 359 -26.45 -24.34 -25.82
C SER A 359 -25.04 -24.08 -25.29
N LEU A 360 -24.05 -24.82 -25.78
CA LEU A 360 -22.66 -24.75 -25.33
C LEU A 360 -21.75 -24.40 -26.50
N TYR A 361 -20.72 -23.60 -26.24
CA TYR A 361 -19.58 -23.46 -27.13
C TYR A 361 -18.43 -24.31 -26.60
N LEU A 362 -17.89 -25.17 -27.45
CA LEU A 362 -16.79 -26.07 -27.13
C LEU A 362 -15.55 -25.67 -27.89
N ALA A 363 -14.45 -25.47 -27.17
CA ALA A 363 -13.12 -25.29 -27.77
C ALA A 363 -12.18 -26.38 -27.25
N TYR A 364 -11.53 -27.07 -28.18
CA TYR A 364 -10.64 -28.19 -27.89
C TYR A 364 -9.17 -27.76 -28.05
N PRO A 365 -8.24 -28.30 -27.25
CA PRO A 365 -6.82 -28.01 -27.39
C PRO A 365 -6.24 -28.59 -28.69
N ASP A 366 -5.27 -27.89 -29.29
CA ASP A 366 -4.71 -28.22 -30.62
C ASP A 366 -3.99 -29.59 -30.68
N GLU A 367 -3.35 -30.01 -29.57
CA GLU A 367 -2.48 -31.20 -29.51
C GLU A 367 -2.92 -32.25 -28.46
N CYS A 368 -4.04 -32.06 -27.75
CA CYS A 368 -4.44 -32.93 -26.64
C CYS A 368 -5.79 -33.61 -26.90
N GLU A 369 -5.83 -34.95 -26.87
CA GLU A 369 -7.08 -35.72 -26.98
C GLU A 369 -7.83 -35.84 -25.65
N THR A 370 -7.25 -35.38 -24.53
CA THR A 370 -7.86 -35.52 -23.21
C THR A 370 -8.71 -34.30 -22.84
N THR A 371 -9.93 -34.59 -22.40
CA THR A 371 -10.88 -33.64 -21.81
C THR A 371 -10.84 -33.66 -20.28
N GLU A 372 -9.88 -34.37 -19.67
CA GLU A 372 -9.82 -34.60 -18.22
C GLU A 372 -9.71 -33.29 -17.44
N ASN A 373 -8.88 -32.35 -17.92
CA ASN A 373 -8.74 -31.01 -17.36
C ASN A 373 -9.50 -30.00 -18.21
N ALA A 374 -10.63 -29.51 -17.70
CA ALA A 374 -11.48 -28.58 -18.44
C ALA A 374 -11.68 -27.25 -17.71
N ILE A 375 -11.95 -26.21 -18.50
CA ILE A 375 -12.38 -24.90 -18.01
C ILE A 375 -13.84 -24.69 -18.40
N VAL A 376 -14.70 -24.41 -17.41
CA VAL A 376 -16.01 -23.84 -17.67
C VAL A 376 -15.90 -22.31 -17.73
N TYR A 377 -16.38 -21.70 -18.81
CA TYR A 377 -16.27 -20.26 -19.06
C TYR A 377 -17.60 -19.56 -18.78
N PHE A 378 -17.64 -18.71 -17.75
CA PHE A 378 -18.78 -17.87 -17.43
C PHE A 378 -18.62 -16.47 -18.06
N THR A 379 -19.50 -16.17 -19.00
CA THR A 379 -19.44 -14.95 -19.82
C THR A 379 -19.82 -13.69 -19.06
N ASP A 380 -19.37 -12.55 -19.59
CA ASP A 380 -19.97 -11.26 -19.26
C ASP A 380 -21.38 -11.14 -19.87
N ILE A 381 -22.05 -10.01 -19.65
CA ILE A 381 -23.45 -9.80 -20.07
C ILE A 381 -23.70 -9.95 -21.59
N PHE A 382 -22.66 -9.94 -22.42
CA PHE A 382 -22.77 -10.07 -23.88
C PHE A 382 -22.80 -11.53 -24.35
N GLY A 383 -22.58 -12.47 -23.44
CA GLY A 383 -22.77 -13.89 -23.68
C GLY A 383 -21.79 -14.50 -24.67
N VAL A 384 -22.07 -15.76 -25.03
CA VAL A 384 -21.30 -16.54 -26.02
C VAL A 384 -21.41 -15.96 -27.44
N GLN A 385 -22.38 -15.09 -27.66
CA GLN A 385 -22.62 -14.41 -28.93
C GLN A 385 -21.50 -13.41 -29.24
N LEU A 386 -20.91 -12.77 -28.22
CA LEU A 386 -19.77 -11.86 -28.38
C LEU A 386 -18.54 -12.62 -28.88
N LEU A 387 -17.97 -12.15 -29.99
CA LEU A 387 -16.79 -12.78 -30.59
C LEU A 387 -15.61 -12.86 -29.61
N ASN A 388 -15.36 -11.80 -28.84
CA ASN A 388 -14.25 -11.77 -27.88
C ASN A 388 -14.34 -12.87 -26.82
N ASN A 389 -15.54 -13.21 -26.34
CA ASN A 389 -15.71 -14.33 -25.42
C ASN A 389 -15.33 -15.67 -26.07
N ARG A 390 -15.73 -15.89 -27.34
CA ARG A 390 -15.32 -17.09 -28.08
C ARG A 390 -13.82 -17.14 -28.33
N LEU A 391 -13.20 -16.01 -28.70
CA LEU A 391 -11.76 -15.96 -28.92
C LEU A 391 -10.95 -16.18 -27.63
N LEU A 392 -11.43 -15.72 -26.48
CA LEU A 392 -10.82 -16.03 -25.18
C LEU A 392 -10.95 -17.52 -24.83
N ALA A 393 -12.11 -18.13 -25.11
CA ALA A 393 -12.29 -19.58 -24.97
C ALA A 393 -11.33 -20.36 -25.87
N ASP A 394 -11.18 -19.96 -27.14
CA ASP A 394 -10.19 -20.55 -28.06
C ASP A 394 -8.75 -20.35 -27.55
N SER A 395 -8.44 -19.19 -26.95
CA SER A 395 -7.11 -18.91 -26.39
C SER A 395 -6.78 -19.81 -25.19
N LEU A 396 -7.77 -20.09 -24.33
CA LEU A 396 -7.62 -21.04 -23.23
C LEU A 396 -7.48 -22.47 -23.76
N ALA A 397 -8.17 -22.80 -24.86
CA ALA A 397 -8.01 -24.09 -25.51
C ALA A 397 -6.60 -24.30 -26.07
N LYS A 398 -6.03 -23.28 -26.72
CA LYS A 398 -4.62 -23.27 -27.15
C LYS A 398 -3.62 -23.41 -26.00
N ALA A 399 -3.99 -23.02 -24.78
CA ALA A 399 -3.19 -23.24 -23.57
C ALA A 399 -3.31 -24.68 -23.01
N GLY A 400 -3.98 -25.58 -23.73
CA GLY A 400 -4.05 -27.01 -23.41
C GLY A 400 -5.25 -27.40 -22.55
N TYR A 401 -6.33 -26.62 -22.55
CA TYR A 401 -7.54 -26.91 -21.77
C TYR A 401 -8.73 -27.25 -22.67
N PHE A 402 -9.55 -28.22 -22.29
CA PHE A 402 -10.87 -28.34 -22.91
C PHE A 402 -11.79 -27.25 -22.35
N VAL A 403 -12.35 -26.38 -23.19
CA VAL A 403 -13.15 -25.24 -22.73
C VAL A 403 -14.62 -25.44 -23.08
N VAL A 404 -15.48 -25.33 -22.06
CA VAL A 404 -16.93 -25.40 -22.19
C VAL A 404 -17.54 -24.07 -21.77
N MET A 405 -18.10 -23.33 -22.71
CA MET A 405 -18.72 -22.03 -22.46
C MET A 405 -20.24 -22.13 -22.66
N PRO A 406 -21.04 -22.22 -21.58
CA PRO A 406 -22.49 -22.23 -21.70
C PRO A 406 -23.06 -20.87 -22.11
N ASP A 407 -24.16 -20.89 -22.87
CA ASP A 407 -25.00 -19.72 -23.10
C ASP A 407 -25.81 -19.41 -21.83
N LEU A 408 -25.25 -18.59 -20.96
CA LEU A 408 -25.84 -18.19 -19.68
C LEU A 408 -27.20 -17.47 -19.82
N PHE A 409 -27.55 -17.02 -21.03
CA PHE A 409 -28.75 -16.22 -21.29
C PHE A 409 -29.70 -16.87 -22.31
N ARG A 410 -29.44 -18.13 -22.72
CA ARG A 410 -30.26 -18.90 -23.68
C ARG A 410 -30.66 -18.08 -24.93
N GLY A 411 -29.69 -17.40 -25.52
CA GLY A 411 -29.86 -16.60 -26.73
C GLY A 411 -30.42 -15.19 -26.51
N ASP A 412 -30.58 -14.73 -25.27
CA ASP A 412 -30.99 -13.35 -24.93
C ASP A 412 -29.86 -12.58 -24.20
N PRO A 413 -28.62 -12.47 -24.74
CA PRO A 413 -27.58 -11.64 -24.14
C PRO A 413 -27.87 -10.14 -24.32
N VAL A 414 -27.13 -9.30 -23.59
CA VAL A 414 -27.11 -7.86 -23.87
C VAL A 414 -26.45 -7.62 -25.24
N PRO A 415 -27.04 -6.79 -26.13
CA PRO A 415 -26.42 -6.45 -27.41
C PRO A 415 -25.05 -5.76 -27.23
N GLU A 416 -24.08 -6.10 -28.07
CA GLU A 416 -22.69 -5.60 -27.98
C GLU A 416 -22.58 -4.07 -27.91
N ASN A 417 -23.39 -3.37 -28.71
CA ASN A 417 -23.40 -1.91 -28.77
C ASN A 417 -24.23 -1.24 -27.66
N ALA A 418 -24.94 -2.00 -26.83
CA ALA A 418 -25.93 -1.44 -25.90
C ALA A 418 -25.33 -0.49 -24.85
N LEU A 419 -24.04 -0.66 -24.51
CA LEU A 419 -23.31 0.21 -23.57
C LEU A 419 -22.54 1.35 -24.25
N SER A 420 -22.21 1.22 -25.53
CA SER A 420 -21.40 2.20 -26.26
C SER A 420 -22.22 3.13 -27.14
N ASP A 421 -23.44 2.73 -27.52
CA ASP A 421 -24.34 3.54 -28.33
C ASP A 421 -25.11 4.52 -27.43
N PRO A 422 -24.89 5.85 -27.57
CA PRO A 422 -25.60 6.86 -26.78
C PRO A 422 -27.11 6.89 -27.05
N ASN A 423 -27.59 6.24 -28.12
CA ASN A 423 -29.02 6.12 -28.45
C ASN A 423 -29.59 4.74 -28.11
N SER A 424 -28.83 3.88 -27.42
CA SER A 424 -29.32 2.57 -26.99
C SER A 424 -30.59 2.71 -26.16
N THR A 425 -31.65 2.01 -26.56
CA THR A 425 -32.91 1.91 -25.81
C THR A 425 -33.02 0.61 -25.00
N PHE A 426 -31.90 -0.08 -24.81
CA PHE A 426 -31.89 -1.39 -24.16
C PHE A 426 -32.30 -1.28 -22.68
N ASP A 427 -33.35 -2.01 -22.31
CA ASP A 427 -33.90 -2.02 -20.95
C ASP A 427 -33.17 -3.05 -20.08
N PHE A 428 -32.09 -2.58 -19.43
CA PHE A 428 -31.29 -3.37 -18.48
C PHE A 428 -32.12 -3.94 -17.32
N PRO A 429 -32.96 -3.15 -16.62
CA PRO A 429 -33.82 -3.69 -15.56
C PRO A 429 -34.76 -4.82 -16.02
N ALA A 430 -35.35 -4.72 -17.21
CA ALA A 430 -36.19 -5.78 -17.75
C ALA A 430 -35.38 -7.03 -18.11
N TRP A 431 -34.17 -6.86 -18.64
CA TRP A 431 -33.26 -7.96 -18.93
C TRP A 431 -32.84 -8.70 -17.65
N GLN A 432 -32.44 -7.98 -16.60
CA GLN A 432 -32.08 -8.58 -15.30
C GLN A 432 -33.23 -9.42 -14.70
N LYS A 433 -34.50 -9.01 -14.89
CA LYS A 433 -35.67 -9.78 -14.41
C LYS A 433 -35.90 -11.09 -15.17
N ARG A 434 -35.43 -11.20 -16.41
CA ARG A 434 -35.50 -12.44 -17.21
C ARG A 434 -34.37 -13.40 -16.87
N HIS A 435 -33.21 -12.86 -16.49
CA HIS A 435 -31.99 -13.62 -16.20
C HIS A 435 -31.71 -13.68 -14.70
N LEU A 436 -32.67 -14.23 -13.96
CA LEU A 436 -32.54 -14.43 -12.52
C LEU A 436 -31.44 -15.43 -12.20
N GLN A 437 -30.79 -15.24 -11.05
CA GLN A 437 -29.70 -16.09 -10.58
C GLN A 437 -30.02 -17.59 -10.63
N SER A 438 -31.20 -18.01 -10.18
CA SER A 438 -31.62 -19.42 -10.20
C SER A 438 -31.70 -20.02 -11.61
N GLY A 439 -32.05 -19.19 -12.62
CA GLY A 439 -32.08 -19.62 -14.01
C GLY A 439 -30.68 -19.84 -14.55
N VAL A 440 -29.75 -18.95 -14.24
CA VAL A 440 -28.33 -19.08 -14.62
C VAL A 440 -27.69 -20.27 -13.91
N GLU A 441 -27.96 -20.45 -12.61
CA GLU A 441 -27.46 -21.60 -11.85
C GLU A 441 -27.95 -22.93 -12.44
N ALA A 442 -29.20 -23.03 -12.89
CA ALA A 442 -29.70 -24.25 -13.53
C ALA A 442 -28.95 -24.59 -14.83
N ILE A 443 -28.54 -23.58 -15.60
CA ILE A 443 -27.73 -23.76 -16.82
C ILE A 443 -26.33 -24.27 -16.44
N ILE A 444 -25.71 -23.65 -15.42
CA ILE A 444 -24.38 -24.05 -14.94
C ILE A 444 -24.41 -25.47 -14.38
N ASP A 445 -25.37 -25.81 -13.53
CA ASP A 445 -25.53 -27.15 -12.97
C ASP A 445 -25.70 -28.21 -14.08
N SER A 446 -26.52 -27.94 -15.09
CA SER A 446 -26.70 -28.81 -16.26
C SER A 446 -25.41 -28.98 -17.06
N THR A 447 -24.64 -27.89 -17.20
CA THR A 447 -23.36 -27.85 -17.91
C THR A 447 -22.31 -28.67 -17.17
N LEU A 448 -22.12 -28.46 -15.87
CA LEU A 448 -21.17 -29.22 -15.05
C LEU A 448 -21.51 -30.71 -15.05
N ASN A 449 -22.81 -31.06 -14.95
CA ASN A 449 -23.24 -32.45 -15.07
C ASN A 449 -22.88 -33.05 -16.45
N SER A 450 -23.09 -32.29 -17.53
CA SER A 450 -22.74 -32.73 -18.89
C SER A 450 -21.22 -32.88 -19.07
N MET A 451 -20.41 -31.99 -18.50
CA MET A 451 -18.95 -32.10 -18.47
C MET A 451 -18.50 -33.41 -17.82
N ARG A 452 -19.06 -33.75 -16.64
CA ARG A 452 -18.72 -35.01 -15.95
C ARG A 452 -19.20 -36.24 -16.69
N THR A 453 -20.44 -36.21 -17.23
CA THR A 453 -21.11 -37.43 -17.71
C THR A 453 -20.92 -37.72 -19.20
N GLN A 454 -20.79 -36.68 -20.04
CA GLN A 454 -20.71 -36.82 -21.49
C GLN A 454 -19.30 -36.57 -22.02
N TYR A 455 -18.53 -35.72 -21.35
CA TYR A 455 -17.16 -35.38 -21.72
C TYR A 455 -16.11 -35.99 -20.80
N ASN A 456 -16.51 -36.77 -19.80
CA ASN A 456 -15.63 -37.48 -18.87
C ASN A 456 -14.55 -36.59 -18.21
N VAL A 457 -14.91 -35.34 -17.92
CA VAL A 457 -14.00 -34.37 -17.29
C VAL A 457 -13.76 -34.78 -15.83
N SER A 458 -12.49 -34.91 -15.42
CA SER A 458 -12.09 -35.25 -14.04
C SER A 458 -11.87 -34.02 -13.17
N THR A 459 -11.28 -32.96 -13.72
CA THR A 459 -11.01 -31.69 -13.02
C THR A 459 -11.64 -30.53 -13.79
N ILE A 460 -12.47 -29.73 -13.11
CA ILE A 460 -13.14 -28.56 -13.68
C ILE A 460 -12.62 -27.31 -12.99
N SER A 461 -12.02 -26.42 -13.77
CA SER A 461 -11.76 -25.05 -13.36
C SER A 461 -12.79 -24.10 -13.93
N SER A 462 -12.94 -22.90 -13.37
CA SER A 462 -13.81 -21.87 -13.95
C SER A 462 -13.10 -20.57 -14.20
N VAL A 463 -13.45 -19.93 -15.33
CA VAL A 463 -13.16 -18.51 -15.57
C VAL A 463 -14.46 -17.73 -15.56
N GLY A 464 -14.43 -16.50 -15.07
CA GLY A 464 -15.60 -15.63 -15.05
C GLY A 464 -15.26 -14.16 -15.25
N TYR A 465 -16.04 -13.48 -16.07
CA TYR A 465 -15.82 -12.08 -16.44
C TYR A 465 -17.05 -11.25 -16.12
N CYS A 466 -16.91 -10.08 -15.48
CA CYS A 466 -18.05 -9.22 -15.13
C CYS A 466 -19.12 -10.01 -14.37
N PHE A 467 -20.30 -10.19 -14.99
CA PHE A 467 -21.43 -10.97 -14.50
C PHE A 467 -21.07 -12.42 -14.19
N GLY A 468 -20.23 -13.05 -15.02
CA GLY A 468 -19.76 -14.42 -14.84
C GLY A 468 -18.88 -14.59 -13.59
N GLY A 469 -18.22 -13.53 -13.12
CA GLY A 469 -17.34 -13.57 -11.95
C GLY A 469 -18.07 -13.96 -10.66
N LYS A 470 -19.33 -13.55 -10.52
CA LYS A 470 -20.19 -13.97 -9.40
C LYS A 470 -20.34 -15.49 -9.34
N TYR A 471 -20.50 -16.15 -10.49
CA TYR A 471 -20.71 -17.58 -10.54
C TYR A 471 -19.41 -18.37 -10.33
N VAL A 472 -18.25 -17.80 -10.62
CA VAL A 472 -16.96 -18.35 -10.15
C VAL A 472 -16.97 -18.42 -8.63
N ALA A 473 -17.22 -17.30 -7.94
CA ALA A 473 -17.23 -17.27 -6.48
C ALA A 473 -18.22 -18.28 -5.88
N ARG A 474 -19.45 -18.31 -6.39
CA ARG A 474 -20.50 -19.22 -5.91
C ARG A 474 -20.18 -20.71 -6.10
N TYR A 475 -19.55 -21.08 -7.22
CA TYR A 475 -19.28 -22.49 -7.54
C TYR A 475 -17.92 -22.99 -7.04
N LEU A 476 -17.07 -22.11 -6.49
CA LEU A 476 -15.91 -22.52 -5.69
C LEU A 476 -16.27 -22.88 -4.24
N ALA A 477 -17.53 -22.74 -3.85
CA ALA A 477 -17.99 -23.22 -2.55
C ALA A 477 -17.93 -24.75 -2.46
N SER A 478 -17.72 -25.26 -1.25
CA SER A 478 -17.59 -26.71 -1.01
C SER A 478 -18.76 -27.51 -1.59
N GLY A 479 -18.45 -28.53 -2.40
CA GLY A 479 -19.43 -29.43 -2.99
C GLY A 479 -20.14 -28.90 -4.24
N LYS A 480 -19.74 -27.76 -4.79
CA LYS A 480 -20.30 -27.19 -6.04
C LYS A 480 -19.62 -27.68 -7.33
N GLY A 481 -18.51 -28.41 -7.21
CA GLY A 481 -17.93 -29.18 -8.32
C GLY A 481 -16.90 -28.46 -9.18
N ILE A 482 -16.35 -27.33 -8.70
CA ILE A 482 -15.24 -26.60 -9.33
C ILE A 482 -14.01 -26.62 -8.42
N ASP A 483 -12.88 -27.00 -9.01
CA ASP A 483 -11.63 -27.35 -8.34
C ASP A 483 -10.68 -26.15 -8.20
N ALA A 484 -10.71 -25.20 -9.15
CA ALA A 484 -10.02 -23.92 -9.07
C ALA A 484 -10.74 -22.84 -9.90
N GLY A 485 -10.54 -21.56 -9.58
CA GLY A 485 -11.21 -20.48 -10.29
C GLY A 485 -10.33 -19.27 -10.59
N PHE A 486 -10.69 -18.57 -11.65
CA PHE A 486 -10.16 -17.26 -12.01
C PHE A 486 -11.32 -16.31 -12.34
N THR A 487 -11.24 -15.06 -11.90
CA THR A 487 -12.17 -14.03 -12.37
C THR A 487 -11.49 -12.71 -12.64
N ALA A 488 -11.95 -12.00 -13.67
CA ALA A 488 -11.52 -10.65 -13.98
C ALA A 488 -12.69 -9.68 -13.91
N HIS A 489 -12.45 -8.50 -13.30
CA HIS A 489 -13.43 -7.42 -13.12
C HIS A 489 -14.82 -7.93 -12.67
N PRO A 490 -14.91 -8.77 -11.61
CA PRO A 490 -16.18 -9.36 -11.18
C PRO A 490 -17.17 -8.27 -10.75
N SER A 491 -18.48 -8.50 -10.95
CA SER A 491 -19.53 -7.57 -10.54
C SER A 491 -20.61 -8.24 -9.69
N ASN A 492 -21.17 -7.47 -8.75
CA ASN A 492 -22.28 -7.88 -7.87
C ASN A 492 -22.04 -9.16 -7.04
N VAL A 493 -20.79 -9.46 -6.69
CA VAL A 493 -20.44 -10.56 -5.79
C VAL A 493 -20.63 -10.11 -4.34
N GLN A 494 -21.43 -10.84 -3.58
CA GLN A 494 -21.73 -10.53 -2.18
C GLN A 494 -20.63 -11.08 -1.25
N ALA A 495 -20.50 -10.49 -0.05
CA ALA A 495 -19.52 -10.91 0.94
C ALA A 495 -19.66 -12.40 1.29
N GLU A 496 -20.90 -12.89 1.43
CA GLU A 496 -21.17 -14.29 1.77
C GLU A 496 -20.72 -15.26 0.66
N GLU A 497 -20.69 -14.79 -0.59
CA GLU A 497 -20.21 -15.58 -1.74
C GLU A 497 -18.69 -15.68 -1.72
N TRP A 498 -17.99 -14.61 -1.35
CA TRP A 498 -16.53 -14.64 -1.12
C TRP A 498 -16.17 -15.51 0.09
N GLU A 499 -16.92 -15.40 1.17
CA GLU A 499 -16.74 -16.20 2.39
C GLU A 499 -16.95 -17.69 2.13
N ALA A 500 -17.88 -18.05 1.24
CA ALA A 500 -18.20 -19.44 0.93
C ALA A 500 -17.14 -20.18 0.10
N ILE A 501 -16.21 -19.46 -0.55
CA ILE A 501 -15.17 -20.06 -1.39
C ILE A 501 -14.32 -21.06 -0.58
N ALA A 502 -14.20 -22.28 -1.08
CA ALA A 502 -13.39 -23.35 -0.50
C ALA A 502 -12.23 -23.79 -1.39
N SER A 503 -12.34 -23.58 -2.71
CA SER A 503 -11.32 -23.92 -3.71
C SER A 503 -10.40 -22.73 -4.04
N PRO A 504 -9.16 -22.95 -4.54
CA PRO A 504 -8.23 -21.88 -4.92
C PRO A 504 -8.81 -20.88 -5.94
N ILE A 505 -8.62 -19.57 -5.71
CA ILE A 505 -9.09 -18.51 -6.60
C ILE A 505 -8.01 -17.46 -6.97
N SER A 506 -7.96 -17.05 -8.24
CA SER A 506 -7.19 -15.87 -8.68
C SER A 506 -8.11 -14.77 -9.21
N ILE A 507 -7.88 -13.52 -8.80
CA ILE A 507 -8.71 -12.37 -9.15
C ILE A 507 -7.88 -11.29 -9.85
N ALA A 508 -8.34 -10.84 -11.01
CA ALA A 508 -7.76 -9.76 -11.81
C ALA A 508 -8.63 -8.50 -11.71
N PHE A 509 -8.17 -7.53 -10.91
CA PHE A 509 -8.85 -6.25 -10.70
C PHE A 509 -8.35 -5.17 -11.67
N GLY A 510 -9.25 -4.29 -12.11
CA GLY A 510 -8.90 -3.07 -12.81
C GLY A 510 -8.86 -1.86 -11.87
N ALA A 511 -7.81 -1.06 -11.92
CA ALA A 511 -7.72 0.13 -11.07
C ALA A 511 -8.70 1.25 -11.45
N LEU A 512 -9.22 1.22 -12.68
CA LEU A 512 -10.26 2.12 -13.19
C LEU A 512 -11.64 1.44 -13.22
N ASP A 513 -11.78 0.26 -12.61
CA ASP A 513 -13.06 -0.45 -12.50
C ASP A 513 -13.83 0.04 -11.27
N GLU A 514 -14.90 0.79 -11.51
CA GLU A 514 -15.80 1.29 -10.46
C GLU A 514 -16.54 0.17 -9.70
N SER A 515 -16.62 -1.04 -10.27
CA SER A 515 -17.22 -2.21 -9.59
C SER A 515 -16.31 -2.84 -8.55
N SER A 516 -15.02 -2.47 -8.52
CA SER A 516 -13.99 -3.03 -7.64
C SER A 516 -13.19 -1.90 -6.99
N THR A 517 -13.81 -1.14 -6.08
CA THR A 517 -13.14 -0.03 -5.37
C THR A 517 -11.99 -0.53 -4.47
N PRO A 518 -11.05 0.33 -4.05
CA PRO A 518 -10.00 -0.05 -3.10
C PRO A 518 -10.54 -0.71 -1.83
N GLU A 519 -11.65 -0.20 -1.30
CA GLU A 519 -12.33 -0.73 -0.11
C GLU A 519 -12.87 -2.14 -0.40
N ASN A 520 -13.61 -2.32 -1.51
CA ASN A 520 -14.17 -3.61 -1.89
C ASN A 520 -13.07 -4.67 -2.06
N ARG A 521 -11.94 -4.33 -2.70
CA ARG A 521 -10.81 -5.26 -2.87
C ARG A 521 -10.18 -5.63 -1.53
N THR A 522 -10.02 -4.65 -0.65
CA THR A 522 -9.48 -4.86 0.71
C THR A 522 -10.41 -5.78 1.50
N ASP A 523 -11.72 -5.57 1.44
CA ASP A 523 -12.71 -6.42 2.10
C ASP A 523 -12.64 -7.88 1.61
N ILE A 524 -12.49 -8.08 0.29
CA ILE A 524 -12.31 -9.42 -0.30
C ILE A 524 -11.02 -10.07 0.22
N GLU A 525 -9.91 -9.34 0.20
CA GLU A 525 -8.63 -9.85 0.70
C GLU A 525 -8.69 -10.19 2.19
N GLU A 526 -9.36 -9.36 3.01
CA GLU A 526 -9.60 -9.67 4.42
C GLU A 526 -10.43 -10.94 4.61
N ILE A 527 -11.50 -11.13 3.83
CA ILE A 527 -12.32 -12.36 3.87
C ILE A 527 -11.44 -13.58 3.57
N PHE A 528 -10.58 -13.48 2.56
CA PHE A 528 -9.70 -14.58 2.17
C PHE A 528 -8.62 -14.88 3.20
N MET A 529 -7.98 -13.85 3.78
CA MET A 529 -7.00 -13.99 4.85
C MET A 529 -7.62 -14.59 6.11
N LYS A 530 -8.76 -14.07 6.57
CA LYS A 530 -9.48 -14.59 7.75
C LYS A 530 -9.92 -16.04 7.56
N GLY A 531 -10.32 -16.39 6.33
CA GLY A 531 -10.72 -17.74 5.96
C GLY A 531 -9.56 -18.70 5.67
N ASN A 532 -8.30 -18.27 5.76
CA ASN A 532 -7.10 -19.03 5.35
C ASN A 532 -7.28 -19.66 3.96
N LYS A 533 -7.85 -18.90 3.02
CA LYS A 533 -8.13 -19.37 1.66
C LYS A 533 -6.86 -19.34 0.82
N THR A 534 -6.81 -20.20 -0.20
CA THR A 534 -5.75 -20.13 -1.22
C THR A 534 -6.18 -19.13 -2.29
N TYR A 535 -5.47 -18.01 -2.41
CA TYR A 535 -5.85 -16.97 -3.36
C TYR A 535 -4.68 -16.20 -3.97
N GLN A 536 -4.97 -15.52 -5.09
CA GLN A 536 -4.11 -14.50 -5.69
C GLN A 536 -4.98 -13.31 -6.11
N THR A 537 -4.54 -12.09 -5.81
CA THR A 537 -5.13 -10.86 -6.37
C THR A 537 -4.08 -10.11 -7.18
N VAL A 538 -4.47 -9.52 -8.30
CA VAL A 538 -3.61 -8.66 -9.12
C VAL A 538 -4.39 -7.43 -9.54
N LEU A 539 -3.79 -6.25 -9.39
CA LEU A 539 -4.37 -4.96 -9.77
C LEU A 539 -3.68 -4.40 -11.03
N TYR A 540 -4.47 -4.12 -12.07
CA TYR A 540 -3.99 -3.57 -13.33
C TYR A 540 -4.33 -2.06 -13.44
N ALA A 541 -3.31 -1.20 -13.46
CA ALA A 541 -3.44 0.25 -13.29
C ALA A 541 -4.29 1.00 -14.35
N GLU A 542 -4.34 0.49 -15.59
CA GLU A 542 -5.02 1.16 -16.72
C GLU A 542 -6.25 0.38 -17.21
N ALA A 543 -6.70 -0.58 -16.39
CA ALA A 543 -7.80 -1.47 -16.67
C ALA A 543 -9.11 -0.89 -16.15
N GLU A 544 -10.04 -0.67 -17.07
CA GLU A 544 -11.44 -0.31 -16.80
C GLU A 544 -12.31 -1.56 -16.65
N HIS A 545 -13.57 -1.37 -16.26
CA HIS A 545 -14.52 -2.48 -16.22
C HIS A 545 -14.63 -3.16 -17.60
N GLY A 546 -14.47 -4.48 -17.65
CA GLY A 546 -14.46 -5.22 -18.91
C GLY A 546 -13.09 -5.36 -19.59
N PHE A 547 -11.99 -4.85 -19.00
CA PHE A 547 -10.67 -4.83 -19.65
C PHE A 547 -10.15 -6.20 -20.11
N ALA A 548 -10.56 -7.31 -19.49
CA ALA A 548 -10.09 -8.63 -19.88
C ALA A 548 -10.84 -9.19 -21.11
N VAL A 549 -12.02 -8.65 -21.45
CA VAL A 549 -12.86 -9.12 -22.58
C VAL A 549 -12.99 -8.08 -23.69
N ARG A 550 -13.18 -6.81 -23.35
CA ARG A 550 -13.50 -5.73 -24.29
C ARG A 550 -12.61 -4.52 -24.06
N THR A 551 -11.33 -4.66 -24.41
CA THR A 551 -10.35 -3.59 -24.25
C THR A 551 -9.90 -2.99 -25.58
N ASN A 552 -9.43 -1.75 -25.55
CA ASN A 552 -8.80 -1.13 -26.71
C ASN A 552 -7.35 -1.61 -26.85
N LEU A 553 -7.15 -2.61 -27.72
CA LEU A 553 -5.84 -3.22 -27.98
C LEU A 553 -4.84 -2.31 -28.70
N THR A 554 -5.30 -1.21 -29.31
CA THR A 554 -4.39 -0.21 -29.90
C THR A 554 -3.64 0.60 -28.85
N ASN A 555 -4.19 0.67 -27.63
CA ASN A 555 -3.51 1.23 -26.48
C ASN A 555 -2.68 0.13 -25.79
N LYS A 556 -1.34 0.25 -25.87
CA LYS A 556 -0.39 -0.74 -25.33
C LYS A 556 -0.58 -1.04 -23.84
N LYS A 557 -0.96 -0.05 -23.03
CA LYS A 557 -1.16 -0.27 -21.58
C LYS A 557 -2.43 -1.09 -21.32
N LYS A 558 -3.48 -0.81 -22.07
CA LYS A 558 -4.76 -1.53 -22.01
C LYS A 558 -4.62 -2.96 -22.57
N ALA A 559 -3.87 -3.14 -23.65
CA ALA A 559 -3.51 -4.45 -24.19
C ALA A 559 -2.70 -5.28 -23.18
N PHE A 560 -1.69 -4.67 -22.54
CA PHE A 560 -0.91 -5.33 -21.49
C PHE A 560 -1.78 -5.86 -20.36
N ALA A 561 -2.76 -5.07 -19.88
CA ALA A 561 -3.65 -5.50 -18.80
C ALA A 561 -4.48 -6.73 -19.19
N GLN A 562 -5.07 -6.74 -20.40
CA GLN A 562 -5.84 -7.88 -20.90
C GLN A 562 -4.97 -9.13 -21.05
N GLU A 563 -3.82 -8.99 -21.72
CA GLU A 563 -2.92 -10.12 -21.96
C GLU A 563 -2.34 -10.68 -20.65
N SER A 564 -2.01 -9.80 -19.70
CA SER A 564 -1.52 -10.22 -18.38
C SER A 564 -2.58 -10.93 -17.56
N ALA A 565 -3.85 -10.47 -17.60
CA ALA A 565 -4.96 -11.16 -16.94
C ALA A 565 -5.21 -12.55 -17.54
N TYR A 566 -5.06 -12.71 -18.86
CA TYR A 566 -5.09 -14.03 -19.50
C TYR A 566 -3.95 -14.93 -19.00
N PHE A 567 -2.70 -14.44 -18.97
CA PHE A 567 -1.58 -15.21 -18.46
C PHE A 567 -1.70 -15.53 -16.97
N GLN A 568 -2.30 -14.64 -16.18
CA GLN A 568 -2.63 -14.89 -14.78
C GLN A 568 -3.57 -16.10 -14.66
N ALA A 569 -4.64 -16.17 -15.47
CA ALA A 569 -5.57 -17.30 -15.47
C ALA A 569 -4.86 -18.61 -15.85
N VAL A 570 -4.12 -18.62 -16.96
CA VAL A 570 -3.41 -19.82 -17.45
C VAL A 570 -2.40 -20.33 -16.42
N ARG A 571 -1.56 -19.45 -15.87
CA ARG A 571 -0.56 -19.84 -14.86
C ARG A 571 -1.20 -20.33 -13.57
N TRP A 572 -2.31 -19.72 -13.17
CA TRP A 572 -3.06 -20.17 -12.00
C TRP A 572 -3.55 -21.60 -12.20
N PHE A 573 -4.18 -21.90 -13.33
CA PHE A 573 -4.66 -23.26 -13.60
C PHE A 573 -3.53 -24.26 -13.81
N ASP A 574 -2.44 -23.88 -14.47
CA ASP A 574 -1.28 -24.76 -14.62
C ASP A 574 -0.73 -25.19 -13.26
N THR A 575 -0.87 -24.35 -12.22
CA THR A 575 -0.40 -24.65 -10.86
C THR A 575 -1.38 -25.47 -10.04
N TRP A 576 -2.68 -25.21 -10.16
CA TRP A 576 -3.70 -25.76 -9.25
C TRP A 576 -4.58 -26.86 -9.85
N VAL A 577 -4.40 -27.19 -11.14
CA VAL A 577 -5.31 -28.04 -11.92
C VAL A 577 -4.56 -29.12 -12.68
N LYS A 578 -3.40 -28.79 -13.25
CA LYS A 578 -2.53 -29.77 -13.90
C LYS A 578 -1.62 -30.38 -12.84
N ASP A 579 -1.85 -31.65 -12.49
CA ASP A 579 -0.91 -32.39 -11.64
C ASP A 579 0.42 -32.57 -12.39
N GLU A 580 1.52 -32.11 -11.80
CA GLU A 580 2.86 -32.60 -12.12
C GLU A 580 3.11 -33.87 -11.28
N GLU A 581 2.90 -35.05 -11.85
CA GLU A 581 3.67 -36.24 -11.43
C GLU A 581 5.07 -36.23 -12.07
#